data_AF-A0A7W0VV99-F1
#
_entry.id   AF-A0A7W0VV99-F1
#
_cell.length_a   1.000
_cell.length_b   1.000
_cell.length_c   1.000
_cell.angle_alpha   90.00
_cell.angle_beta   90.00
_cell.angle_gamma   90.00
#
_symmetry.space_group_name_H-M   'P 1'
#
loop_
_entity.id
_entity.type
_entity.pdbx_description
1 polymer ?
#
loop_
_entity_poly.entity_id
_entity_poly.type
_entity_poly.pdbx_seq_one_letter_code
_entity_poly.pdbx_strand_id
1 'polypeptide(L)'
;MRSSLLVALLASTGCHALLGIDDFATVDAGPGSDAATDTFVADAQLCFGTLKSICLTQPPLGTVIIAGTLDTSTDPRCVVMTQAAGLPELCVIPAGTISIENTLVIGSRALVFIAAGSITVNGSIDASSIRGGRIGAAAVATPCSAAQNGMQGEAGGGAGGSFGTMGAGGGDGGSGGGGAAGGVAGAVAPLTAIRGGCVGGLGGKGGGPSEGAIGPSGGALVFYAGSQIAIVAAGSVYASGAGGGGGAVVGTKGGGGGGGSGGLVVLHAPSIQILGTVAANGGGGGGGGDGSAGQPGADGTTSTYNAAATGGPPQGAQQGGAGGRGSAVLIDPALGGSPPLGGDGGGGGGGG
;
A
#
# COMPACT_ATOMS: atom_id res chain seq x y z
N MET A 1 -35.32 -15.83 50.68
CA MET A 1 -34.52 -15.72 51.93
C MET A 1 -33.23 -15.00 51.55
N ARG A 2 -33.22 -13.66 51.48
CA ARG A 2 -32.68 -12.73 52.49
C ARG A 2 -31.37 -13.24 53.15
N SER A 3 -30.24 -12.67 52.75
CA SER A 3 -29.14 -12.42 53.67
C SER A 3 -28.38 -11.16 53.23
N SER A 4 -28.62 -10.08 53.96
CA SER A 4 -27.97 -8.79 53.85
C SER A 4 -26.75 -8.81 54.76
N LEU A 5 -25.53 -8.66 54.21
CA LEU A 5 -24.33 -8.45 55.02
C LEU A 5 -24.01 -6.96 55.05
N LEU A 6 -24.24 -6.37 56.22
CA LEU A 6 -23.82 -5.05 56.66
C LEU A 6 -22.28 -5.08 56.83
N VAL A 7 -21.54 -4.17 56.19
CA VAL A 7 -20.15 -3.89 56.56
C VAL A 7 -20.05 -2.44 56.99
N ALA A 8 -19.53 -2.29 58.20
CA ALA A 8 -19.50 -1.09 59.00
C ALA A 8 -18.51 -0.05 58.48
N LEU A 9 -18.96 1.20 58.56
CA LEU A 9 -18.21 2.43 58.35
C LEU A 9 -17.25 2.63 59.55
N LEU A 10 -15.93 2.58 59.31
CA LEU A 10 -14.91 3.06 60.24
C LEU A 10 -14.40 4.40 59.76
N ALA A 11 -14.79 5.45 60.50
CA ALA A 11 -14.22 6.77 60.39
C ALA A 11 -12.90 6.87 61.17
N SER A 12 -12.13 7.90 60.81
CA SER A 12 -10.97 8.48 61.50
C SER A 12 -9.62 7.76 61.40
N THR A 13 -8.83 8.11 60.37
CA THR A 13 -7.46 8.63 60.51
C THR A 13 -7.13 9.49 59.28
N GLY A 14 -6.52 10.66 59.51
CA GLY A 14 -6.31 11.69 58.50
C GLY A 14 -5.29 11.30 57.41
N CYS A 15 -5.42 11.97 56.25
CA CYS A 15 -4.67 11.69 55.01
C CYS A 15 -3.15 11.98 55.05
N HIS A 16 -2.55 12.31 56.19
CA HIS A 16 -1.12 12.63 56.27
C HIS A 16 -0.21 11.42 56.04
N ALA A 17 -0.69 10.19 56.25
CA ALA A 17 0.15 9.00 56.16
C ALA A 17 0.16 8.31 54.77
N LEU A 18 -0.70 8.74 53.82
CA LEU A 18 -0.87 8.00 52.56
C LEU A 18 -0.25 8.66 51.33
N LEU A 19 0.01 9.97 51.34
CA LEU A 19 0.47 10.68 50.13
C LEU A 19 1.87 11.29 50.21
N GLY A 20 2.51 11.36 51.38
CA GLY A 20 3.91 11.84 51.49
C GLY A 20 4.16 13.17 50.76
N ILE A 21 3.18 14.08 50.80
CA ILE A 21 3.35 15.43 50.27
C ILE A 21 3.84 16.28 51.43
N ASP A 22 5.15 16.47 51.50
CA ASP A 22 5.77 17.48 52.36
C ASP A 22 5.38 18.88 51.88
N ASP A 23 5.30 19.80 52.84
CA ASP A 23 4.94 21.22 52.71
C ASP A 23 5.20 21.83 51.33
N PHE A 24 4.13 22.30 50.68
CA PHE A 24 4.25 23.37 49.72
C PHE A 24 4.67 24.62 50.48
N ALA A 25 5.98 24.84 50.59
CA ALA A 25 6.52 26.15 50.90
C ALA A 25 6.00 27.12 49.83
N THR A 26 5.07 27.99 50.21
CA THR A 26 4.71 29.16 49.42
C THR A 26 5.95 30.05 49.38
N VAL A 27 6.74 29.93 48.32
CA VAL A 27 7.78 30.89 47.97
C VAL A 27 7.05 32.20 47.67
N ASP A 28 7.16 33.14 48.60
CA ASP A 28 6.63 34.49 48.48
C ASP A 28 7.32 35.17 47.29
N ALA A 29 6.52 35.55 46.29
CA ALA A 29 7.00 36.23 45.10
C ALA A 29 7.41 37.65 45.51
N GLY A 30 8.72 37.85 45.70
CA GLY A 30 9.29 39.17 45.93
C GLY A 30 8.86 40.16 44.83
N PRO A 31 8.54 41.42 45.17
CA PRO A 31 8.12 42.42 44.20
C PRO A 31 9.33 42.92 43.44
N GLY A 32 9.68 42.29 42.31
CA GLY A 32 10.81 42.76 41.53
C GLY A 32 11.40 41.77 40.54
N SER A 33 10.57 41.12 39.72
CA SER A 33 11.00 40.61 38.43
C SER A 33 9.79 40.48 37.55
N ASP A 34 9.63 41.47 36.68
CA ASP A 34 9.14 41.43 35.31
C ASP A 34 9.51 40.13 34.58
N ALA A 35 8.93 39.01 35.04
CA ALA A 35 8.87 37.77 34.32
C ALA A 35 8.28 38.11 32.96
N ALA A 36 9.16 38.17 31.96
CA ALA A 36 8.78 38.18 30.56
C ALA A 36 7.73 37.10 30.44
N THR A 37 6.51 37.52 30.08
CA THR A 37 5.42 36.62 29.73
C THR A 37 6.04 35.59 28.81
N ASP A 38 6.25 34.38 29.31
CA ASP A 38 6.67 33.25 28.50
C ASP A 38 5.46 32.95 27.64
N THR A 39 5.32 33.75 26.58
CA THR A 39 4.50 33.42 25.45
C THR A 39 5.04 32.09 25.01
N PHE A 40 4.34 31.03 25.40
CA PHE A 40 4.43 29.73 24.75
C PHE A 40 4.21 29.99 23.27
N VAL A 41 5.29 30.33 22.57
CA VAL A 41 5.37 30.11 21.15
C VAL A 41 5.41 28.61 21.11
N ALA A 42 4.22 28.00 21.00
CA ALA A 42 4.08 26.58 20.76
C ALA A 42 5.07 26.28 19.64
N ASP A 43 6.14 25.58 19.98
CA ASP A 43 7.29 25.37 19.10
C ASP A 43 6.71 24.71 17.85
N ALA A 44 6.61 25.48 16.78
CA ALA A 44 5.73 25.09 15.68
C ALA A 44 6.30 23.81 15.10
N GLN A 45 5.56 22.70 15.18
CA GLN A 45 6.08 21.42 14.72
C GLN A 45 6.39 21.52 13.21
N LEU A 46 7.68 21.53 12.88
CA LEU A 46 8.16 21.64 11.50
C LEU A 46 8.48 20.28 10.88
N CYS A 47 8.80 19.29 11.70
CA CYS A 47 9.16 17.95 11.25
C CYS A 47 8.04 16.94 11.55
N PHE A 48 7.70 16.16 10.53
CA PHE A 48 6.60 15.20 10.58
C PHE A 48 7.06 13.83 10.09
N GLY A 49 6.48 12.78 10.68
CA GLY A 49 6.68 11.39 10.25
C GLY A 49 7.75 10.63 11.01
N THR A 50 7.45 9.35 11.28
CA THR A 50 8.38 8.41 11.92
C THR A 50 9.06 7.48 10.93
N LEU A 51 8.36 7.05 9.86
CA LEU A 51 8.94 6.25 8.77
C LEU A 51 10.04 7.03 8.05
N LYS A 52 9.73 8.28 7.70
CA LYS A 52 10.68 9.25 7.18
C LYS A 52 10.30 10.62 7.72
N SER A 53 11.20 11.22 8.47
CA SER A 53 11.03 12.58 8.98
C SER A 53 11.17 13.56 7.82
N ILE A 54 10.15 14.39 7.62
CA ILE A 54 10.09 15.44 6.62
C ILE A 54 9.95 16.77 7.36
N CYS A 55 10.93 17.65 7.20
CA CYS A 55 10.97 18.95 7.85
C CYS A 55 10.63 20.07 6.85
N LEU A 56 9.63 20.87 7.20
CA LEU A 56 9.23 22.06 6.46
C LEU A 56 10.05 23.27 6.91
N THR A 57 10.20 24.26 6.03
CA THR A 57 10.89 25.53 6.36
C THR A 57 10.00 26.52 7.10
N GLN A 58 8.69 26.31 7.08
CA GLN A 58 7.70 27.14 7.76
C GLN A 58 6.52 26.26 8.20
N PRO A 59 5.82 26.63 9.28
CA PRO A 59 4.66 25.88 9.72
C PRO A 59 3.57 25.92 8.66
N PRO A 60 2.92 24.78 8.37
CA PRO A 60 1.91 24.76 7.33
C PRO A 60 0.61 25.38 7.87
N LEU A 61 0.07 26.33 7.11
CA LEU A 61 -1.12 27.12 7.48
C LEU A 61 -2.22 26.95 6.43
N GLY A 62 -3.43 27.42 6.75
CA GLY A 62 -4.58 27.41 5.84
C GLY A 62 -5.24 26.04 5.71
N THR A 63 -6.27 25.99 4.86
CA THR A 63 -7.02 24.77 4.56
C THR A 63 -6.87 24.45 3.09
N VAL A 64 -6.56 23.19 2.77
CA VAL A 64 -6.47 22.71 1.39
C VAL A 64 -7.53 21.64 1.15
N ILE A 65 -8.28 21.79 0.06
CA ILE A 65 -9.21 20.78 -0.43
C ILE A 65 -8.55 20.05 -1.60
N ILE A 66 -8.53 18.72 -1.54
CA ILE A 66 -8.01 17.85 -2.58
C ILE A 66 -9.20 17.15 -3.26
N ALA A 67 -9.34 17.35 -4.57
CA ALA A 67 -10.39 16.75 -5.38
C ALA A 67 -9.93 16.61 -6.83
N GLY A 68 -10.55 15.69 -7.58
CA GLY A 68 -10.28 15.49 -9.00
C GLY A 68 -9.04 14.62 -9.26
N THR A 69 -8.35 14.84 -10.37
CA THR A 69 -7.09 14.13 -10.65
C THR A 69 -5.91 14.94 -10.14
N LEU A 70 -5.04 14.29 -9.38
CA LEU A 70 -3.78 14.84 -8.87
C LEU A 70 -2.63 14.07 -9.50
N ASP A 71 -1.86 14.73 -10.35
CA ASP A 71 -0.63 14.19 -10.95
C ASP A 71 0.58 14.68 -10.16
N THR A 72 1.21 13.79 -9.39
CA THR A 72 2.34 14.10 -8.52
C THR A 72 3.61 14.53 -9.27
N SER A 73 3.63 14.36 -10.59
CA SER A 73 4.72 14.82 -11.45
C SER A 73 4.57 16.30 -11.84
N THR A 74 3.34 16.79 -11.97
CA THR A 74 3.04 18.10 -12.61
C THR A 74 2.20 19.05 -11.77
N ASP A 75 1.54 18.58 -10.69
CA ASP A 75 0.68 19.41 -9.85
C ASP A 75 1.47 20.54 -9.18
N PRO A 76 1.07 21.82 -9.34
CA PRO A 76 1.80 22.96 -8.80
C PRO A 76 1.80 23.04 -7.27
N ARG A 77 0.92 22.29 -6.59
CA ARG A 77 0.90 22.18 -5.13
C ARG A 77 1.97 21.23 -4.59
N CYS A 78 2.58 20.42 -5.46
CA CYS A 78 3.65 19.50 -5.05
C CYS A 78 4.93 20.28 -4.72
N VAL A 79 5.28 20.30 -3.44
CA VAL A 79 6.64 20.62 -3.00
C VAL A 79 7.48 19.37 -3.19
N VAL A 80 8.39 19.39 -4.15
CA VAL A 80 9.26 18.25 -4.44
C VAL A 80 10.30 18.10 -3.33
N MET A 81 10.34 16.93 -2.70
CA MET A 81 11.32 16.61 -1.66
C MET A 81 12.10 15.34 -1.99
N THR A 82 13.41 15.40 -1.76
CA THR A 82 14.31 14.25 -1.93
C THR A 82 14.43 13.47 -0.62
N GLN A 83 14.43 12.14 -0.69
CA GLN A 83 14.50 11.29 0.51
C GLN A 83 15.94 10.96 0.91
N ALA A 84 16.70 10.41 -0.05
CA ALA A 84 18.13 10.14 -0.01
C ALA A 84 18.62 9.92 -1.45
N ALA A 85 19.93 9.91 -1.68
CA ALA A 85 20.50 9.66 -2.99
C ALA A 85 20.05 8.29 -3.55
N GLY A 86 19.54 8.28 -4.78
CA GLY A 86 19.06 7.06 -5.46
C GLY A 86 17.65 6.61 -5.08
N LEU A 87 16.95 7.34 -4.21
CA LEU A 87 15.54 7.10 -3.88
C LEU A 87 14.60 8.01 -4.67
N PRO A 88 13.34 7.58 -4.91
CA PRO A 88 12.35 8.40 -5.62
C PRO A 88 12.01 9.67 -4.84
N GLU A 89 11.75 10.74 -5.58
CA GLU A 89 11.26 12.01 -5.04
C GLU A 89 9.82 11.88 -4.52
N LEU A 90 9.46 12.80 -3.63
CA LEU A 90 8.13 12.93 -3.04
C LEU A 90 7.43 14.17 -3.58
N CYS A 91 6.11 14.07 -3.79
CA CYS A 91 5.24 15.23 -3.88
C CYS A 91 4.67 15.48 -2.49
N VAL A 92 5.11 16.55 -1.82
CA VAL A 92 4.64 16.92 -0.49
C VAL A 92 3.63 18.06 -0.62
N ILE A 93 2.45 17.89 -0.03
CA ILE A 93 1.40 18.92 0.06
C ILE A 93 1.22 19.30 1.54
N PRO A 94 1.84 20.41 1.97
CA PRO A 94 1.70 20.92 3.32
C PRO A 94 0.47 21.85 3.45
N ALA A 95 -0.31 21.72 4.53
CA ALA A 95 -1.38 22.65 4.90
C ALA A 95 -1.63 22.70 6.42
N GLY A 96 -2.41 23.67 6.90
CA GLY A 96 -2.89 23.65 8.29
C GLY A 96 -3.91 22.52 8.52
N THR A 97 -4.87 22.40 7.62
CA THR A 97 -5.81 21.27 7.56
C THR A 97 -6.00 20.81 6.12
N ILE A 98 -6.28 19.51 5.92
CA ILE A 98 -6.47 18.91 4.60
C ILE A 98 -7.80 18.17 4.57
N SER A 99 -8.65 18.51 3.60
CA SER A 99 -9.90 17.80 3.31
C SER A 99 -9.77 17.10 1.96
N ILE A 100 -9.99 15.80 1.93
CA ILE A 100 -9.82 14.96 0.74
C ILE A 100 -11.20 14.46 0.30
N GLU A 101 -11.58 14.86 -0.91
CA GLU A 101 -12.78 14.41 -1.60
C GLU A 101 -12.41 13.30 -2.60
N ASN A 102 -13.24 13.08 -3.61
CA ASN A 102 -12.97 12.10 -4.67
C ASN A 102 -11.76 12.50 -5.51
N THR A 103 -10.63 11.83 -5.27
CA THR A 103 -9.33 12.12 -5.82
C THR A 103 -8.67 10.88 -6.44
N LEU A 104 -8.28 10.99 -7.70
CA LEU A 104 -7.43 10.02 -8.37
C LEU A 104 -5.98 10.52 -8.33
N VAL A 105 -5.05 9.68 -7.89
CA VAL A 105 -3.64 10.03 -7.72
C VAL A 105 -2.76 9.22 -8.67
N ILE A 106 -2.09 9.93 -9.57
CA ILE A 106 -1.15 9.37 -10.55
C ILE A 106 0.19 10.11 -10.48
N GLY A 107 1.18 9.63 -11.23
CA GLY A 107 2.46 10.32 -11.39
C GLY A 107 3.65 9.52 -10.87
N SER A 108 4.84 10.06 -11.07
CA SER A 108 6.10 9.38 -10.75
C SER A 108 6.52 9.47 -9.28
N ARG A 109 5.93 10.39 -8.51
CA ARG A 109 6.30 10.67 -7.12
C ARG A 109 5.28 10.12 -6.13
N ALA A 110 5.74 9.64 -4.98
CA ALA A 110 4.83 9.26 -3.90
C ALA A 110 4.18 10.52 -3.30
N LEU A 111 2.90 10.43 -2.96
CA LEU A 111 2.14 11.57 -2.42
C LEU A 111 2.22 11.57 -0.89
N VAL A 112 2.63 12.71 -0.33
CA VAL A 112 2.70 12.93 1.12
C VAL A 112 1.90 14.15 1.49
N PHE A 113 0.89 13.97 2.34
CA PHE A 113 0.16 15.04 2.98
C PHE A 113 0.76 15.34 4.35
N ILE A 114 0.98 16.62 4.62
CA ILE A 114 1.42 17.10 5.93
C ILE A 114 0.42 18.16 6.41
N ALA A 115 -0.30 17.85 7.49
CA ALA A 115 -1.20 18.78 8.15
C ALA A 115 -0.68 19.15 9.54
N ALA A 116 -0.58 20.45 9.88
CA ALA A 116 -0.31 20.85 11.26
C ALA A 116 -1.45 20.45 12.21
N GLY A 117 -2.69 20.55 11.74
CA GLY A 117 -3.89 20.09 12.43
C GLY A 117 -4.30 18.71 11.94
N SER A 118 -5.40 18.66 11.20
CA SER A 118 -6.07 17.42 10.83
C SER A 118 -6.07 17.13 9.33
N ILE A 119 -6.15 15.84 8.99
CA ILE A 119 -6.49 15.35 7.66
C ILE A 119 -7.81 14.59 7.74
N THR A 120 -8.76 14.96 6.89
CA THR A 120 -10.05 14.27 6.78
C THR A 120 -10.23 13.74 5.37
N VAL A 121 -10.55 12.45 5.24
CA VAL A 121 -10.91 11.80 3.97
C VAL A 121 -12.43 11.66 3.95
N ASN A 122 -13.10 12.56 3.23
CA ASN A 122 -14.55 12.60 3.06
C ASN A 122 -15.02 11.72 1.89
N GLY A 123 -14.22 11.66 0.82
CA GLY A 123 -14.46 10.83 -0.38
C GLY A 123 -13.40 9.75 -0.57
N SER A 124 -13.18 9.31 -1.81
CA SER A 124 -12.13 8.33 -2.12
C SER A 124 -10.83 8.99 -2.56
N ILE A 125 -9.69 8.59 -2.01
CA ILE A 125 -8.37 8.84 -2.60
C ILE A 125 -7.77 7.53 -3.11
N ASP A 126 -7.49 7.49 -4.40
CA ASP A 126 -7.12 6.26 -5.10
C ASP A 126 -5.79 6.42 -5.84
N ALA A 127 -4.76 5.72 -5.35
CA ALA A 127 -3.47 5.54 -5.99
C ALA A 127 -3.28 4.08 -6.45
N SER A 128 -4.36 3.35 -6.73
CA SER A 128 -4.30 1.98 -7.24
C SER A 128 -3.95 1.96 -8.72
N SER A 129 -3.19 0.95 -9.12
CA SER A 129 -2.99 0.64 -10.54
C SER A 129 -4.06 -0.33 -11.03
N ILE A 130 -4.40 -0.22 -12.32
CA ILE A 130 -5.29 -1.17 -12.99
C ILE A 130 -4.63 -1.66 -14.28
N ARG A 131 -4.93 -2.92 -14.65
CA ARG A 131 -4.36 -3.54 -15.85
C ARG A 131 -4.71 -2.72 -17.10
N GLY A 132 -3.70 -2.39 -17.90
CA GLY A 132 -3.86 -1.71 -19.19
C GLY A 132 -4.43 -0.29 -19.09
N GLY A 133 -4.45 0.31 -17.90
CA GLY A 133 -5.04 1.60 -17.65
C GLY A 133 -4.16 2.48 -16.78
N ARG A 134 -4.76 3.05 -15.73
CA ARG A 134 -4.07 3.96 -14.80
C ARG A 134 -2.97 3.25 -14.01
N ILE A 135 -1.91 4.00 -13.74
CA ILE A 135 -0.80 3.61 -12.88
C ILE A 135 -0.80 4.57 -11.68
N GLY A 136 -0.84 4.00 -10.48
CA GLY A 136 -0.84 4.76 -9.23
C GLY A 136 0.43 5.59 -9.03
N ALA A 137 0.34 6.64 -8.22
CA ALA A 137 1.50 7.45 -7.88
C ALA A 137 2.66 6.62 -7.29
N ALA A 138 3.82 6.64 -7.94
CA ALA A 138 5.00 5.85 -7.57
C ALA A 138 4.82 4.32 -7.58
N ALA A 139 3.85 3.79 -8.35
CA ALA A 139 3.59 2.36 -8.53
C ALA A 139 4.68 1.56 -9.27
N VAL A 140 5.69 2.22 -9.82
CA VAL A 140 6.86 1.56 -10.44
C VAL A 140 8.14 2.11 -9.81
N ALA A 141 8.11 2.34 -8.51
CA ALA A 141 9.26 2.90 -7.80
C ALA A 141 10.37 1.86 -7.67
N THR A 142 11.61 2.33 -7.52
CA THR A 142 12.76 1.60 -6.97
C THR A 142 13.05 2.13 -5.55
N PRO A 143 13.67 1.36 -4.65
CA PRO A 143 14.21 -0.01 -4.81
C PRO A 143 13.14 -1.09 -4.65
N CYS A 144 13.16 -2.11 -5.52
CA CYS A 144 12.35 -3.31 -5.43
C CYS A 144 13.23 -4.53 -5.71
N SER A 145 13.02 -5.62 -4.97
CA SER A 145 13.48 -6.93 -5.41
C SER A 145 12.56 -7.39 -6.53
N ALA A 146 13.07 -7.37 -7.76
CA ALA A 146 12.28 -7.70 -8.94
C ALA A 146 11.72 -9.13 -8.85
N ALA A 147 10.43 -9.28 -9.16
CA ALA A 147 9.83 -10.57 -9.44
C ALA A 147 10.50 -11.18 -10.67
N GLN A 148 10.82 -12.47 -10.63
CA GLN A 148 11.40 -13.13 -11.79
C GLN A 148 10.33 -13.35 -12.88
N ASN A 149 10.77 -13.22 -14.13
CA ASN A 149 9.97 -13.62 -15.27
C ASN A 149 9.90 -15.15 -15.34
N GLY A 150 8.86 -15.67 -15.98
CA GLY A 150 8.80 -17.09 -16.35
C GLY A 150 9.86 -17.45 -17.39
N MET A 151 10.35 -18.69 -17.32
CA MET A 151 11.35 -19.19 -18.26
C MET A 151 10.77 -19.27 -19.69
N GLN A 152 11.61 -18.93 -20.67
CA GLN A 152 11.31 -19.04 -22.09
C GLN A 152 11.41 -20.51 -22.56
N GLY A 153 10.73 -20.86 -23.65
CA GLY A 153 10.76 -22.22 -24.23
C GLY A 153 9.89 -23.19 -23.45
N GLU A 154 8.59 -23.23 -23.78
CA GLU A 154 7.46 -23.82 -23.04
C GLU A 154 6.79 -22.92 -21.98
N ALA A 155 7.09 -21.62 -21.96
CA ALA A 155 6.22 -20.58 -21.39
C ALA A 155 5.83 -20.72 -19.90
N GLY A 156 6.82 -20.65 -19.00
CA GLY A 156 6.58 -20.57 -17.56
C GLY A 156 5.82 -19.29 -17.16
N GLY A 157 5.06 -19.30 -16.07
CA GLY A 157 4.34 -18.13 -15.58
C GLY A 157 5.25 -17.12 -14.88
N GLY A 158 4.92 -15.82 -14.93
CA GLY A 158 5.64 -14.76 -14.20
C GLY A 158 5.29 -14.74 -12.70
N ALA A 159 6.24 -14.40 -11.84
CA ALA A 159 5.98 -14.31 -10.40
C ALA A 159 5.22 -13.04 -10.02
N GLY A 160 4.47 -13.07 -8.92
CA GLY A 160 3.84 -11.88 -8.35
C GLY A 160 4.85 -10.92 -7.70
N GLY A 161 4.53 -9.63 -7.70
CA GLY A 161 5.31 -8.61 -7.00
C GLY A 161 5.25 -8.78 -5.48
N SER A 162 6.29 -8.34 -4.77
CA SER A 162 6.39 -8.43 -3.30
C SER A 162 6.45 -7.04 -2.65
N PHE A 163 5.52 -6.74 -1.77
CA PHE A 163 5.51 -5.53 -0.94
C PHE A 163 4.70 -5.78 0.32
N GLY A 164 5.27 -5.54 1.51
CA GLY A 164 4.66 -5.90 2.80
C GLY A 164 4.67 -7.42 3.05
N THR A 165 4.09 -8.18 2.14
CA THR A 165 4.09 -9.64 2.07
C THR A 165 4.78 -10.13 0.78
N MET A 166 5.22 -11.39 0.79
CA MET A 166 5.84 -12.01 -0.38
C MET A 166 4.78 -12.32 -1.43
N GLY A 167 5.03 -11.95 -2.69
CA GLY A 167 4.22 -12.41 -3.82
C GLY A 167 4.39 -13.92 -4.05
N ALA A 168 3.54 -14.49 -4.91
CA ALA A 168 3.60 -15.91 -5.22
C ALA A 168 4.43 -16.20 -6.47
N GLY A 169 5.05 -17.38 -6.54
CA GLY A 169 5.68 -17.88 -7.77
C GLY A 169 4.69 -18.12 -8.90
N GLY A 170 5.18 -18.03 -10.15
CA GLY A 170 4.46 -18.51 -11.32
C GLY A 170 4.43 -20.03 -11.39
N GLY A 171 3.48 -20.58 -12.15
CA GLY A 171 3.42 -21.99 -12.47
C GLY A 171 4.44 -22.36 -13.55
N ASP A 172 4.88 -23.61 -13.55
CA ASP A 172 5.76 -24.15 -14.57
C ASP A 172 4.99 -24.36 -15.88
N GLY A 173 5.70 -24.23 -17.00
CA GLY A 173 5.23 -24.60 -18.32
C GLY A 173 5.36 -26.09 -18.62
N GLY A 174 4.83 -26.51 -19.76
CA GLY A 174 4.59 -27.90 -20.10
C GLY A 174 5.85 -28.75 -20.33
N SER A 175 5.72 -30.05 -20.08
CA SER A 175 6.81 -31.04 -20.16
C SER A 175 7.23 -31.45 -21.58
N GLY A 176 6.57 -30.94 -22.63
CA GLY A 176 6.82 -31.32 -24.03
C GLY A 176 8.21 -30.94 -24.57
N GLY A 177 8.96 -30.09 -23.85
CA GLY A 177 10.30 -29.62 -24.22
C GLY A 177 11.28 -29.42 -23.05
N GLY A 178 11.02 -30.02 -21.87
CA GLY A 178 11.91 -29.94 -20.70
C GLY A 178 11.37 -29.18 -19.48
N GLY A 179 10.19 -28.56 -19.60
CA GLY A 179 9.53 -27.81 -18.52
C GLY A 179 10.16 -26.44 -18.30
N ALA A 180 9.46 -25.38 -18.71
CA ALA A 180 9.89 -24.02 -18.43
C ALA A 180 9.55 -23.66 -16.99
N ALA A 181 10.55 -23.42 -16.15
CA ALA A 181 10.32 -23.02 -14.76
C ALA A 181 9.47 -21.73 -14.66
N GLY A 182 8.52 -21.72 -13.73
CA GLY A 182 7.83 -20.51 -13.31
C GLY A 182 8.79 -19.51 -12.65
N GLY A 183 8.46 -18.22 -12.73
CA GLY A 183 9.21 -17.18 -12.04
C GLY A 183 9.09 -17.31 -10.52
N VAL A 184 10.18 -17.03 -9.81
CA VAL A 184 10.19 -16.92 -8.34
C VAL A 184 9.93 -15.47 -7.92
N ALA A 185 9.11 -15.29 -6.88
CA ALA A 185 8.82 -13.97 -6.34
C ALA A 185 10.07 -13.33 -5.72
N GLY A 186 10.18 -12.00 -5.86
CA GLY A 186 11.26 -11.26 -5.21
C GLY A 186 11.11 -11.30 -3.68
N ALA A 187 12.22 -11.25 -2.95
CA ALA A 187 12.17 -11.11 -1.50
C ALA A 187 11.46 -9.80 -1.10
N VAL A 188 10.79 -9.78 0.05
CA VAL A 188 10.22 -8.53 0.58
C VAL A 188 11.39 -7.63 1.01
N ALA A 189 11.53 -6.48 0.36
CA ALA A 189 12.53 -5.49 0.73
C ALA A 189 12.09 -4.73 2.00
N PRO A 190 13.02 -4.41 2.93
CA PRO A 190 12.69 -3.59 4.08
C PRO A 190 12.25 -2.19 3.62
N LEU A 191 11.23 -1.64 4.29
CA LEU A 191 10.70 -0.32 3.98
C LEU A 191 11.62 0.79 4.54
N THR A 192 12.63 1.17 3.76
CA THR A 192 13.59 2.24 4.11
C THR A 192 13.28 3.58 3.43
N ALA A 193 12.27 3.61 2.56
CA ALA A 193 11.86 4.75 1.76
C ALA A 193 10.34 4.76 1.58
N ILE A 194 9.76 5.96 1.39
CA ILE A 194 8.38 6.12 0.92
C ILE A 194 8.36 5.83 -0.58
N ARG A 195 7.69 4.74 -0.97
CA ARG A 195 7.60 4.23 -2.35
C ARG A 195 6.34 3.37 -2.52
N GLY A 196 5.88 3.18 -3.75
CA GLY A 196 4.80 2.23 -4.05
C GLY A 196 5.26 0.77 -3.96
N GLY A 197 4.43 -0.15 -4.42
CA GLY A 197 4.73 -1.58 -4.43
C GLY A 197 5.76 -2.00 -5.47
N CYS A 198 5.98 -3.31 -5.59
CA CYS A 198 6.76 -3.93 -6.65
C CYS A 198 5.88 -4.57 -7.72
N VAL A 199 6.31 -4.42 -8.98
CA VAL A 199 5.64 -5.00 -10.14
C VAL A 199 5.78 -6.53 -10.17
N GLY A 200 4.85 -7.21 -10.83
CA GLY A 200 4.98 -8.63 -11.16
C GLY A 200 6.00 -8.91 -12.26
N GLY A 201 6.31 -10.17 -12.48
CA GLY A 201 7.17 -10.68 -13.56
C GLY A 201 6.39 -10.97 -14.84
N LEU A 202 7.08 -10.92 -15.98
CA LEU A 202 6.52 -11.32 -17.28
C LEU A 202 6.32 -12.83 -17.33
N GLY A 203 5.31 -13.26 -18.08
CA GLY A 203 5.22 -14.66 -18.50
C GLY A 203 6.35 -15.04 -19.47
N GLY A 204 6.66 -16.32 -19.58
CA GLY A 204 7.57 -16.85 -20.58
C GLY A 204 6.87 -17.02 -21.94
N LYS A 205 7.66 -17.04 -23.02
CA LYS A 205 7.24 -17.31 -24.40
C LYS A 205 7.47 -18.77 -24.71
N GLY A 206 6.47 -19.44 -25.28
CA GLY A 206 6.59 -20.85 -25.69
C GLY A 206 7.04 -21.05 -27.14
N GLY A 207 7.43 -19.98 -27.85
CA GLY A 207 7.90 -20.01 -29.24
C GLY A 207 7.36 -18.88 -30.13
N GLY A 208 6.37 -18.13 -29.66
CA GLY A 208 5.83 -16.94 -30.32
C GLY A 208 6.32 -15.62 -29.72
N PRO A 209 5.92 -14.46 -30.29
CA PRO A 209 6.33 -13.14 -29.77
C PRO A 209 5.63 -12.76 -28.45
N SER A 210 4.56 -13.45 -28.09
CA SER A 210 3.63 -13.05 -27.03
C SER A 210 3.98 -13.62 -25.65
N GLU A 211 3.88 -12.78 -24.64
CA GLU A 211 4.07 -13.12 -23.22
C GLU A 211 2.97 -12.47 -22.38
N GLY A 212 2.65 -13.05 -21.23
CA GLY A 212 1.75 -12.41 -20.27
C GLY A 212 2.36 -11.13 -19.70
N ALA A 213 1.66 -10.01 -19.89
CA ALA A 213 2.11 -8.71 -19.42
C ALA A 213 2.19 -8.64 -17.88
N ILE A 214 3.14 -7.86 -17.35
CA ILE A 214 3.27 -7.62 -15.91
C ILE A 214 2.05 -6.91 -15.34
N GLY A 215 1.70 -7.20 -14.08
CA GLY A 215 0.84 -6.37 -13.26
C GLY A 215 1.62 -5.22 -12.60
N PRO A 216 1.28 -3.95 -12.89
CA PRO A 216 1.81 -2.81 -12.14
C PRO A 216 1.46 -2.86 -10.65
N SER A 217 2.30 -2.30 -9.79
CA SER A 217 2.02 -2.30 -8.34
C SER A 217 1.07 -1.18 -7.90
N GLY A 218 0.67 -1.15 -6.64
CA GLY A 218 -0.03 -0.02 -6.05
C GLY A 218 0.87 1.20 -5.78
N GLY A 219 0.28 2.38 -5.75
CA GLY A 219 0.99 3.63 -5.46
C GLY A 219 1.33 3.84 -3.99
N ALA A 220 1.79 5.04 -3.64
CA ALA A 220 2.13 5.41 -2.27
C ALA A 220 1.42 6.68 -1.80
N LEU A 221 0.73 6.55 -0.67
CA LEU A 221 0.01 7.61 0.03
C LEU A 221 0.50 7.68 1.48
N VAL A 222 0.94 8.87 1.90
CA VAL A 222 1.39 9.11 3.27
C VAL A 222 0.60 10.28 3.85
N PHE A 223 0.08 10.09 5.06
CA PHE A 223 -0.73 11.05 5.78
C PHE A 223 -0.06 11.33 7.11
N TYR A 224 0.49 12.53 7.26
CA TYR A 224 1.05 13.03 8.50
C TYR A 224 0.21 14.17 9.04
N ALA A 225 -0.35 14.03 10.24
CA ALA A 225 -1.15 15.07 10.88
C ALA A 225 -0.67 15.35 12.31
N GLY A 226 -0.61 16.62 12.70
CA GLY A 226 -0.23 17.02 14.05
C GLY A 226 -1.31 16.78 15.10
N SER A 227 -2.58 16.61 14.71
CA SER A 227 -3.67 16.29 15.63
C SER A 227 -4.42 15.00 15.29
N GLN A 228 -5.04 14.92 14.11
CA GLN A 228 -5.94 13.82 13.76
C GLN A 228 -5.90 13.44 12.29
N ILE A 229 -5.99 12.13 12.01
CA ILE A 229 -6.40 11.60 10.71
C ILE A 229 -7.77 10.93 10.87
N ALA A 230 -8.75 11.38 10.09
CA ALA A 230 -10.10 10.81 10.08
C ALA A 230 -10.45 10.32 8.67
N ILE A 231 -10.72 9.02 8.53
CA ILE A 231 -11.31 8.43 7.34
C ILE A 231 -12.77 8.17 7.66
N VAL A 232 -13.67 9.02 7.15
CA VAL A 232 -15.09 8.95 7.50
C VAL A 232 -15.75 7.70 6.89
N ALA A 233 -16.99 7.39 7.26
CA ALA A 233 -17.66 6.17 6.79
C ALA A 233 -17.77 6.05 5.26
N ALA A 234 -17.93 7.18 4.56
CA ALA A 234 -17.89 7.26 3.10
C ALA A 234 -16.47 7.41 2.52
N GLY A 235 -15.49 7.67 3.39
CA GLY A 235 -14.10 7.89 3.02
C GLY A 235 -13.42 6.58 2.61
N SER A 236 -12.51 6.63 1.64
CA SER A 236 -11.75 5.46 1.22
C SER A 236 -10.34 5.81 0.76
N VAL A 237 -9.37 4.95 1.08
CA VAL A 237 -7.96 5.12 0.72
C VAL A 237 -7.48 3.85 0.04
N TYR A 238 -7.06 3.96 -1.23
CA TYR A 238 -6.67 2.81 -2.03
C TYR A 238 -5.28 2.95 -2.63
N ALA A 239 -4.52 1.87 -2.57
CA ALA A 239 -3.22 1.72 -3.20
C ALA A 239 -3.07 0.28 -3.70
N SER A 240 -4.07 -0.27 -4.38
CA SER A 240 -4.06 -1.66 -4.83
C SER A 240 -3.20 -1.89 -6.08
N GLY A 241 -2.61 -3.08 -6.19
CA GLY A 241 -1.87 -3.52 -7.37
C GLY A 241 -2.77 -4.01 -8.50
N ALA A 242 -2.27 -3.98 -9.72
CA ALA A 242 -2.99 -4.44 -10.92
C ALA A 242 -2.80 -5.94 -11.18
N GLY A 243 -3.77 -6.56 -11.85
CA GLY A 243 -3.69 -7.94 -12.29
C GLY A 243 -2.71 -8.14 -13.45
N GLY A 244 -2.10 -9.33 -13.52
CA GLY A 244 -1.24 -9.75 -14.62
C GLY A 244 -2.03 -10.05 -15.90
N GLY A 245 -1.37 -9.86 -17.04
CA GLY A 245 -1.92 -10.21 -18.35
C GLY A 245 -1.98 -11.72 -18.56
N GLY A 246 -2.99 -12.20 -19.28
CA GLY A 246 -3.05 -13.60 -19.72
C GLY A 246 -1.95 -13.94 -20.73
N GLY A 247 -1.59 -15.21 -20.81
CA GLY A 247 -0.60 -15.74 -21.74
C GLY A 247 -1.13 -15.87 -23.17
N ALA A 248 -0.25 -15.53 -24.12
CA ALA A 248 -0.33 -15.64 -25.59
C ALA A 248 -1.62 -15.25 -26.34
N VAL A 249 -1.43 -15.02 -27.64
CA VAL A 249 -2.46 -14.67 -28.62
C VAL A 249 -2.52 -15.82 -29.64
N VAL A 250 -3.65 -15.95 -30.33
CA VAL A 250 -4.01 -17.08 -31.24
C VAL A 250 -2.80 -17.65 -32.00
N GLY A 251 -2.59 -18.97 -31.87
CA GLY A 251 -1.55 -19.71 -32.59
C GLY A 251 -0.17 -19.75 -31.92
N THR A 252 -0.04 -19.26 -30.68
CA THR A 252 1.22 -19.30 -29.92
C THR A 252 1.00 -19.77 -28.48
N LYS A 253 2.11 -20.16 -27.84
CA LYS A 253 2.20 -20.52 -26.42
C LYS A 253 2.74 -19.37 -25.58
N GLY A 254 2.17 -19.12 -24.41
CA GLY A 254 2.57 -18.03 -23.52
C GLY A 254 2.14 -18.25 -22.08
N GLY A 255 3.07 -18.01 -21.16
CA GLY A 255 2.80 -18.02 -19.73
C GLY A 255 2.04 -16.76 -19.30
N GLY A 256 1.23 -16.90 -18.26
CA GLY A 256 0.54 -15.77 -17.64
C GLY A 256 1.52 -14.84 -16.91
N GLY A 257 1.26 -13.54 -16.96
CA GLY A 257 2.03 -12.53 -16.23
C GLY A 257 1.66 -12.50 -14.75
N GLY A 258 2.61 -12.17 -13.90
CA GLY A 258 2.40 -12.06 -12.46
C GLY A 258 1.63 -10.80 -12.07
N GLY A 259 0.82 -10.90 -11.02
CA GLY A 259 0.11 -9.76 -10.44
C GLY A 259 1.05 -8.78 -9.74
N GLY A 260 0.74 -7.49 -9.81
CA GLY A 260 1.46 -6.45 -9.09
C GLY A 260 1.11 -6.46 -7.61
N SER A 261 2.09 -6.12 -6.76
CA SER A 261 1.80 -5.99 -5.33
C SER A 261 0.97 -4.75 -5.00
N GLY A 262 0.34 -4.75 -3.83
CA GLY A 262 -0.19 -3.56 -3.19
C GLY A 262 0.86 -2.47 -2.98
N GLY A 263 0.38 -1.29 -2.64
CA GLY A 263 1.18 -0.09 -2.42
C GLY A 263 1.34 0.27 -0.94
N LEU A 264 1.85 1.48 -0.70
CA LEU A 264 2.09 1.99 0.65
C LEU A 264 0.96 2.93 1.08
N VAL A 265 0.39 2.66 2.26
CA VAL A 265 -0.47 3.62 2.97
C VAL A 265 0.08 3.84 4.38
N VAL A 266 0.50 5.07 4.69
CA VAL A 266 1.01 5.42 6.03
C VAL A 266 0.06 6.43 6.67
N LEU A 267 -0.44 6.09 7.86
CA LEU A 267 -1.24 6.99 8.69
C LEU A 267 -0.45 7.28 9.98
N HIS A 268 -0.08 8.53 10.21
CA HIS A 268 0.65 8.93 11.41
C HIS A 268 0.11 10.25 11.97
N ALA A 269 -0.53 10.15 13.13
CA ALA A 269 -1.08 11.26 13.90
C ALA A 269 -1.30 10.83 15.37
N PRO A 270 -1.44 11.76 16.32
CA PRO A 270 -1.82 11.45 17.69
C PRO A 270 -3.16 10.71 17.81
N SER A 271 -4.12 11.02 16.93
CA SER A 271 -5.41 10.34 16.84
C SER A 271 -5.68 9.86 15.42
N ILE A 272 -6.00 8.57 15.25
CA ILE A 272 -6.38 7.97 13.96
C ILE A 272 -7.75 7.32 14.12
N GLN A 273 -8.72 7.76 13.31
CA GLN A 273 -10.06 7.19 13.23
C GLN A 273 -10.33 6.68 11.82
N ILE A 274 -10.64 5.39 11.69
CA ILE A 274 -10.94 4.74 10.42
C ILE A 274 -12.35 4.17 10.50
N LEU A 275 -13.32 4.89 9.94
CA LEU A 275 -14.71 4.43 9.78
C LEU A 275 -14.97 3.90 8.37
N GLY A 276 -14.19 4.37 7.39
CA GLY A 276 -14.25 3.95 5.99
C GLY A 276 -13.28 2.82 5.66
N THR A 277 -12.82 2.77 4.40
CA THR A 277 -11.97 1.68 3.88
C THR A 277 -10.53 2.12 3.65
N VAL A 278 -9.57 1.26 4.01
CA VAL A 278 -8.17 1.36 3.60
C VAL A 278 -7.74 0.04 3.00
N ALA A 279 -7.26 0.03 1.75
CA ALA A 279 -6.80 -1.20 1.10
C ALA A 279 -5.58 -0.98 0.19
N ALA A 280 -4.67 -1.94 0.23
CA ALA A 280 -3.49 -2.04 -0.63
C ALA A 280 -3.33 -3.49 -1.08
N ASN A 281 -4.38 -4.02 -1.74
CA ASN A 281 -4.44 -5.44 -2.09
C ASN A 281 -3.55 -5.75 -3.30
N GLY A 282 -2.99 -6.96 -3.32
CA GLY A 282 -2.25 -7.46 -4.48
C GLY A 282 -3.18 -7.84 -5.64
N GLY A 283 -2.69 -7.70 -6.87
CA GLY A 283 -3.38 -8.16 -8.08
C GLY A 283 -3.26 -9.67 -8.30
N GLY A 284 -4.21 -10.25 -9.02
CA GLY A 284 -4.16 -11.66 -9.43
C GLY A 284 -3.23 -11.86 -10.64
N GLY A 285 -2.57 -13.02 -10.73
CA GLY A 285 -1.81 -13.42 -11.91
C GLY A 285 -2.71 -13.79 -13.09
N GLY A 286 -2.20 -13.69 -14.32
CA GLY A 286 -2.91 -14.13 -15.52
C GLY A 286 -2.85 -15.65 -15.72
N GLY A 287 -3.80 -16.22 -16.45
CA GLY A 287 -3.75 -17.62 -16.88
C GLY A 287 -2.82 -17.83 -18.08
N GLY A 288 -2.21 -19.00 -18.21
CA GLY A 288 -1.45 -19.41 -19.40
C GLY A 288 -2.35 -19.71 -20.61
N GLY A 289 -1.80 -19.63 -21.82
CA GLY A 289 -2.54 -19.83 -23.07
C GLY A 289 -1.76 -20.58 -24.15
N ASP A 290 -2.29 -21.72 -24.59
CA ASP A 290 -1.72 -22.62 -25.61
C ASP A 290 -2.63 -22.66 -26.85
N GLY A 291 -2.30 -21.85 -27.86
CA GLY A 291 -3.06 -21.74 -29.10
C GLY A 291 -4.22 -20.75 -29.07
N SER A 292 -4.68 -20.33 -27.89
CA SER A 292 -5.58 -19.18 -27.65
C SER A 292 -5.09 -18.37 -26.44
N ALA A 293 -5.78 -17.27 -26.12
CA ALA A 293 -5.40 -16.44 -24.99
C ALA A 293 -5.89 -17.01 -23.65
N GLY A 294 -4.98 -17.11 -22.68
CA GLY A 294 -5.33 -17.16 -21.28
C GLY A 294 -6.02 -15.87 -20.84
N GLN A 295 -6.81 -15.93 -19.77
CA GLN A 295 -7.49 -14.73 -19.28
C GLN A 295 -6.60 -13.94 -18.32
N PRO A 296 -6.70 -12.61 -18.30
CA PRO A 296 -5.95 -11.81 -17.33
C PRO A 296 -6.47 -12.02 -15.90
N GLY A 297 -5.59 -11.79 -14.92
CA GLY A 297 -5.97 -11.74 -13.50
C GLY A 297 -6.72 -10.46 -13.16
N ALA A 298 -7.51 -10.47 -12.09
CA ALA A 298 -8.21 -9.29 -11.60
C ALA A 298 -7.23 -8.31 -10.93
N ASP A 299 -7.58 -7.02 -10.96
CA ASP A 299 -6.89 -6.00 -10.16
C ASP A 299 -7.21 -6.17 -8.67
N GLY A 300 -6.31 -5.71 -7.82
CA GLY A 300 -6.49 -5.65 -6.38
C GLY A 300 -7.76 -4.89 -6.03
N THR A 301 -8.63 -5.52 -5.24
CA THR A 301 -9.99 -5.02 -5.04
C THR A 301 -9.99 -3.69 -4.28
N THR A 302 -10.80 -2.73 -4.73
CA THR A 302 -11.09 -1.47 -4.01
C THR A 302 -12.49 -1.49 -3.38
N SER A 303 -13.37 -2.40 -3.81
CA SER A 303 -14.72 -2.53 -3.26
C SER A 303 -14.78 -3.21 -1.88
N THR A 304 -13.80 -4.06 -1.57
CA THR A 304 -13.80 -4.93 -0.38
C THR A 304 -12.37 -5.18 0.08
N TYR A 305 -11.93 -4.53 1.16
CA TYR A 305 -10.54 -4.59 1.62
C TYR A 305 -10.02 -6.01 1.92
N ASN A 306 -10.91 -6.96 2.24
CA ASN A 306 -10.58 -8.33 2.59
C ASN A 306 -10.79 -9.36 1.46
N ALA A 307 -11.11 -8.92 0.24
CA ALA A 307 -11.25 -9.83 -0.89
C ALA A 307 -9.99 -9.83 -1.74
N ALA A 308 -9.35 -11.00 -1.86
CA ALA A 308 -8.24 -11.22 -2.78
C ALA A 308 -8.69 -11.06 -4.23
N ALA A 309 -7.84 -10.45 -5.05
CA ALA A 309 -8.04 -10.42 -6.49
C ALA A 309 -7.96 -11.84 -7.07
N THR A 310 -8.94 -12.23 -7.87
CA THR A 310 -8.94 -13.56 -8.51
C THR A 310 -7.85 -13.67 -9.56
N GLY A 311 -7.18 -14.82 -9.64
CA GLY A 311 -6.32 -15.12 -10.77
C GLY A 311 -7.13 -15.36 -12.05
N GLY A 312 -6.49 -15.15 -13.20
CA GLY A 312 -7.10 -15.34 -14.50
C GLY A 312 -7.27 -16.83 -14.82
N PRO A 313 -8.44 -17.28 -15.31
CA PRO A 313 -8.59 -18.67 -15.72
C PRO A 313 -7.66 -19.01 -16.91
N PRO A 314 -7.22 -20.27 -17.01
CA PRO A 314 -6.43 -20.73 -18.14
C PRO A 314 -7.29 -20.82 -19.40
N GLN A 315 -6.63 -20.97 -20.56
CA GLN A 315 -7.32 -21.47 -21.74
C GLN A 315 -7.67 -22.95 -21.56
N GLY A 316 -8.91 -23.27 -21.19
CA GLY A 316 -9.37 -24.64 -21.00
C GLY A 316 -8.67 -25.36 -19.84
N ALA A 317 -9.30 -26.39 -19.26
CA ALA A 317 -8.80 -27.01 -18.03
C ALA A 317 -7.49 -27.82 -18.19
N GLN A 318 -7.01 -28.04 -19.42
CA GLN A 318 -5.90 -28.96 -19.71
C GLN A 318 -4.74 -28.32 -20.49
N GLN A 319 -4.90 -27.09 -21.01
CA GLN A 319 -3.96 -26.48 -21.96
C GLN A 319 -3.18 -25.30 -21.35
N GLY A 320 -3.57 -24.83 -20.16
CA GLY A 320 -2.85 -23.77 -19.46
C GLY A 320 -3.05 -23.83 -17.95
N GLY A 321 -2.14 -23.18 -17.23
CA GLY A 321 -2.19 -22.97 -15.80
C GLY A 321 -3.07 -21.78 -15.42
N ALA A 322 -3.90 -21.95 -14.39
CA ALA A 322 -4.67 -20.83 -13.83
C ALA A 322 -3.73 -19.81 -13.18
N GLY A 323 -4.05 -18.52 -13.28
CA GLY A 323 -3.35 -17.51 -12.50
C GLY A 323 -3.61 -17.65 -11.00
N GLY A 324 -2.64 -17.26 -10.20
CA GLY A 324 -2.74 -17.18 -8.75
C GLY A 324 -3.56 -15.98 -8.29
N ARG A 325 -4.31 -16.11 -7.20
CA ARG A 325 -4.99 -14.96 -6.57
C ARG A 325 -3.98 -14.02 -5.91
N GLY A 326 -4.24 -12.72 -5.89
CA GLY A 326 -3.45 -11.74 -5.15
C GLY A 326 -3.65 -11.85 -3.63
N SER A 327 -2.86 -11.08 -2.86
CA SER A 327 -3.05 -10.98 -1.40
C SER A 327 -4.21 -10.06 -1.04
N ALA A 328 -4.77 -10.29 0.14
CA ALA A 328 -5.64 -9.37 0.86
C ALA A 328 -5.47 -9.61 2.36
N VAL A 329 -6.21 -8.88 3.19
CA VAL A 329 -6.18 -9.07 4.66
C VAL A 329 -6.38 -10.55 5.02
N LEU A 330 -5.35 -11.14 5.65
CA LEU A 330 -5.30 -12.54 6.08
C LEU A 330 -5.41 -13.58 4.94
N ILE A 331 -5.19 -13.15 3.69
CA ILE A 331 -5.19 -14.03 2.52
C ILE A 331 -3.84 -13.90 1.83
N ASP A 332 -3.04 -14.96 1.93
CA ASP A 332 -1.79 -15.06 1.20
C ASP A 332 -2.04 -15.20 -0.31
N PRO A 333 -1.15 -14.62 -1.14
CA PRO A 333 -1.23 -14.79 -2.58
C PRO A 333 -1.00 -16.26 -2.95
N ALA A 334 -1.69 -16.72 -3.99
CA ALA A 334 -1.56 -18.09 -4.45
C ALA A 334 -0.57 -18.20 -5.62
N LEU A 335 0.10 -19.34 -5.69
CA LEU A 335 0.94 -19.72 -6.84
C LEU A 335 0.11 -19.78 -8.13
N GLY A 336 0.77 -19.52 -9.25
CA GLY A 336 0.24 -19.89 -10.55
C GLY A 336 0.14 -21.40 -10.71
N GLY A 337 -0.87 -21.88 -11.43
CA GLY A 337 -1.05 -23.29 -11.73
C GLY A 337 -0.04 -23.78 -12.75
N SER A 338 0.44 -25.01 -12.57
CA SER A 338 1.20 -25.76 -13.59
C SER A 338 0.25 -26.73 -14.29
N PRO A 339 0.11 -26.70 -15.63
CA PRO A 339 -0.76 -27.63 -16.34
C PRO A 339 -0.13 -29.04 -16.42
N PRO A 340 -0.94 -30.10 -16.49
CA PRO A 340 -0.44 -31.48 -16.48
C PRO A 340 0.13 -31.96 -17.83
N LEU A 341 -0.19 -31.32 -18.97
CA LEU A 341 0.14 -31.83 -20.31
C LEU A 341 0.53 -30.70 -21.29
N GLY A 342 1.83 -30.39 -21.41
CA GLY A 342 2.35 -29.56 -22.52
C GLY A 342 1.90 -28.10 -22.60
N GLY A 343 1.03 -27.66 -21.70
CA GLY A 343 0.46 -26.31 -21.65
C GLY A 343 1.31 -25.30 -20.89
N ASP A 344 0.90 -24.04 -20.88
CA ASP A 344 1.71 -22.94 -20.35
C ASP A 344 1.40 -22.59 -18.89
N GLY A 345 2.39 -22.08 -18.16
CA GLY A 345 2.27 -21.77 -16.73
C GLY A 345 1.40 -20.54 -16.43
N GLY A 346 0.61 -20.60 -15.36
CA GLY A 346 -0.13 -19.44 -14.86
C GLY A 346 0.76 -18.46 -14.10
N GLY A 347 0.46 -17.16 -14.12
CA GLY A 347 1.18 -16.15 -13.35
C GLY A 347 0.86 -16.23 -11.85
N GLY A 348 1.83 -15.87 -10.99
CA GLY A 348 1.64 -15.78 -9.54
C GLY A 348 0.89 -14.52 -9.11
N GLY A 349 0.16 -14.60 -8.00
CA GLY A 349 -0.50 -13.43 -7.40
C GLY A 349 0.46 -12.48 -6.67
N GLY A 350 0.15 -11.18 -6.69
CA GLY A 350 0.94 -10.16 -6.00
C GLY A 350 0.71 -10.13 -4.50
N GLY A 351 1.75 -9.79 -3.73
CA GLY A 351 1.66 -9.48 -2.29
C GLY A 351 1.05 -8.10 -2.01
N GLY A 352 0.96 -7.71 -0.74
CA GLY A 352 0.31 -6.49 -0.26
C GLY A 352 0.21 -6.48 1.25
#